data_AF-A0A1Q3Q160-F1
#
_entry.id   AF-A0A1Q3Q160-F1
#
_cell.length_a   1.000
_cell.length_b   1.000
_cell.length_c   1.000
_cell.angle_alpha   90.00
_cell.angle_beta   90.00
_cell.angle_gamma   90.00
#
_symmetry.space_group_name_H-M   'P 1'
#
loop_
_entity.id
_entity.type
_entity.pdbx_description
1 polymer ?
#
loop_
_entity_poly.entity_id
_entity_poly.type
_entity_poly.pdbx_seq_one_letter_code
_entity_poly.pdbx_strand_id
1 'polypeptide(L)'
;MKNLFLPLLLILFLFTFCNAEAQYKYTTNYDYLVKRQQIGKTGSIAYTTWSGANLVGGIAFWAAGKGEGKYFGQMNVVWSAINLSIAIPGLIGSFKKIDNNVSTGRLIKMQYSSEQAYLINGGLDFLYLGTGAFLRGIAAKYPKQEARLNGYGDSFLINGGFLLLFDFIQYFRHRHQRKSADNIFFDRISMSDNGIGIKYTFN
;
A
#
# COMPACT_ATOMS: atom_id res chain seq x y z
N MET A 1 24.62 -19.49 1.88
CA MET A 1 24.61 -18.17 1.20
C MET A 1 23.59 -17.31 1.94
N LYS A 2 23.98 -16.16 2.49
CA LYS A 2 23.00 -15.25 3.11
C LYS A 2 22.10 -14.73 1.98
N ASN A 3 20.79 -14.97 2.06
CA ASN A 3 19.82 -14.64 1.01
C ASN A 3 19.69 -13.11 0.87
N LEU A 4 20.56 -12.51 0.06
CA LEU A 4 20.57 -11.08 -0.29
C LEU A 4 19.33 -10.64 -1.11
N PHE A 5 18.52 -11.60 -1.57
CA PHE A 5 17.34 -11.34 -2.38
C PHE A 5 16.30 -10.46 -1.67
N LEU A 6 15.95 -10.79 -0.41
CA LEU A 6 14.95 -10.07 0.36
C LEU A 6 15.33 -8.60 0.65
N PRO A 7 16.55 -8.29 1.16
CA PRO A 7 16.94 -6.91 1.39
C PRO A 7 17.07 -6.11 0.09
N LEU A 8 17.52 -6.71 -1.01
CA LEU A 8 17.58 -6.03 -2.31
C LEU A 8 16.19 -5.64 -2.83
N LEU A 9 15.22 -6.55 -2.68
CA LEU A 9 13.84 -6.32 -3.12
C LEU A 9 13.16 -5.23 -2.27
N LEU A 10 13.46 -5.21 -0.96
CA LEU A 10 13.01 -4.15 -0.05
C LEU A 10 13.62 -2.78 -0.42
N ILE A 11 14.91 -2.73 -0.78
CA ILE A 11 15.59 -1.51 -1.23
C ILE A 11 15.00 -1.00 -2.53
N LEU A 12 14.79 -1.87 -3.53
CA LEU A 12 14.15 -1.51 -4.80
C LEU A 12 12.73 -0.98 -4.60
N PHE A 13 11.97 -1.58 -3.69
CA PHE A 13 10.65 -1.09 -3.30
C PHE A 13 10.72 0.30 -2.66
N LEU A 14 11.58 0.51 -1.66
CA LEU A 14 11.74 1.80 -1.00
C LEU A 14 12.18 2.91 -1.97
N PHE A 15 12.99 2.55 -2.97
CA PHE A 15 13.44 3.49 -4.00
C PHE A 15 12.28 4.07 -4.83
N THR A 16 11.18 3.33 -5.02
CA THR A 16 10.00 3.84 -5.74
C THR A 16 9.28 4.99 -5.02
N PHE A 17 9.53 5.17 -3.72
CA PHE A 17 8.99 6.27 -2.92
C PHE A 17 9.98 7.41 -2.69
N CYS A 18 11.25 7.23 -3.10
CA CYS A 18 12.30 8.24 -2.98
C CYS A 18 12.14 9.29 -4.09
N ASN A 19 11.11 10.13 -3.97
CA ASN A 19 11.02 11.35 -4.76
C ASN A 19 11.12 12.53 -3.79
N ALA A 20 12.05 13.45 -4.07
CA ALA A 20 12.10 14.73 -3.39
C ALA A 20 10.82 15.51 -3.72
N GLU A 21 9.85 15.50 -2.80
CA GLU A 21 8.63 16.27 -2.97
C GLU A 21 8.89 17.72 -2.53
N ALA A 22 9.01 18.63 -3.51
CA ALA A 22 8.93 20.06 -3.24
C ALA A 22 7.54 20.42 -2.68
N GLN A 23 7.46 21.48 -1.85
CA GLN A 23 6.17 22.00 -1.35
C GLN A 23 5.28 22.37 -2.54
N TYR A 24 4.27 21.55 -2.79
CA TYR A 24 3.31 21.76 -3.87
C TYR A 24 2.12 22.58 -3.34
N LYS A 25 1.87 23.76 -3.92
CA LYS A 25 0.73 24.61 -3.57
C LYS A 25 -0.46 24.26 -4.45
N TYR A 26 -1.57 23.84 -3.85
CA TYR A 26 -2.79 23.47 -4.57
C TYR A 26 -3.66 24.72 -4.79
N THR A 27 -3.80 25.16 -6.04
CA THR A 27 -4.64 26.32 -6.38
C THR A 27 -6.04 25.91 -6.81
N THR A 28 -6.18 24.73 -7.43
CA THR A 28 -7.45 24.19 -7.91
C THR A 28 -7.69 22.75 -7.47
N ASN A 29 -8.96 22.30 -7.55
CA ASN A 29 -9.30 20.88 -7.38
C ASN A 29 -8.56 19.99 -8.40
N TYR A 30 -8.33 20.50 -9.61
CA TYR A 30 -7.64 19.77 -10.66
C TYR A 30 -6.18 19.49 -10.29
N ASP A 31 -5.44 20.50 -9.80
CA ASP A 31 -4.05 20.35 -9.37
C ASP A 31 -3.93 19.30 -8.26
N TYR A 32 -4.89 19.30 -7.33
CA TYR A 32 -4.95 18.31 -6.26
C TYR A 32 -5.20 16.90 -6.79
N LEU A 33 -6.11 16.75 -7.77
CA LEU A 33 -6.40 15.45 -8.39
C LEU A 33 -5.22 14.90 -9.18
N VAL A 34 -4.46 15.76 -9.87
CA VAL A 34 -3.21 15.40 -10.56
C VAL A 34 -2.22 14.81 -9.57
N LYS A 35 -1.97 15.50 -8.46
CA LYS A 35 -1.05 15.00 -7.44
C LYS A 35 -1.55 13.72 -6.76
N ARG A 36 -2.87 13.64 -6.47
CA ARG A 36 -3.48 12.43 -5.90
C ARG A 36 -3.34 11.24 -6.83
N GLN A 37 -3.55 11.43 -8.14
CA GLN A 37 -3.36 10.39 -9.15
C GLN A 37 -1.89 9.98 -9.25
N GLN A 38 -0.94 10.92 -9.15
CA GLN A 38 0.48 10.61 -9.12
C GLN A 38 0.87 9.75 -7.90
N ILE A 39 0.34 10.07 -6.71
CA ILE A 39 0.53 9.24 -5.50
C ILE A 39 -0.04 7.84 -5.72
N GLY A 40 -1.25 7.73 -6.27
CA GLY A 40 -1.86 6.45 -6.62
C GLY A 40 -1.04 5.66 -7.65
N LYS A 41 -0.57 6.30 -8.72
CA LYS A 41 0.25 5.69 -9.77
C LYS A 41 1.56 5.15 -9.24
N THR A 42 2.29 5.95 -8.46
CA THR A 42 3.55 5.52 -7.83
C THR A 42 3.33 4.36 -6.87
N GLY A 43 2.25 4.39 -6.07
CA GLY A 43 1.84 3.25 -5.24
C GLY A 43 1.52 2.00 -6.06
N SER A 44 0.71 2.11 -7.12
CA SER A 44 0.38 0.98 -7.99
C SER A 44 1.60 0.37 -8.67
N ILE A 45 2.56 1.21 -9.11
CA ILE A 45 3.84 0.73 -9.66
C ILE A 45 4.63 -0.03 -8.60
N ALA A 46 4.82 0.55 -7.40
CA ALA A 46 5.54 -0.10 -6.32
C ALA A 46 4.92 -1.46 -5.95
N TYR A 47 3.59 -1.50 -5.84
CA TYR A 47 2.86 -2.71 -5.47
C TYR A 47 2.92 -3.78 -6.58
N THR A 48 2.81 -3.39 -7.84
CA THR A 48 2.94 -4.30 -8.99
C THR A 48 4.35 -4.86 -9.09
N THR A 49 5.38 -4.02 -8.91
CA THR A 49 6.80 -4.43 -8.93
C THR A 49 7.10 -5.43 -7.83
N TRP A 50 6.67 -5.17 -6.60
CA TRP A 50 6.80 -6.12 -5.50
C TRP A 50 6.15 -7.46 -5.86
N SER A 51 4.90 -7.42 -6.33
CA SER A 51 4.13 -8.63 -6.64
C SER A 51 4.78 -9.45 -7.76
N GLY A 52 5.32 -8.78 -8.79
CA GLY A 52 6.06 -9.46 -9.86
C GLY A 52 7.36 -10.08 -9.38
N ALA A 53 8.15 -9.36 -8.58
CA ALA A 53 9.41 -9.88 -8.05
C ALA A 53 9.19 -11.03 -7.05
N ASN A 54 8.16 -10.92 -6.20
CA ASN A 54 7.75 -11.96 -5.27
C ASN A 54 7.21 -13.21 -5.99
N LEU A 55 6.53 -13.04 -7.13
CA LEU A 55 6.10 -14.16 -7.97
C LEU A 55 7.30 -14.92 -8.54
N VAL A 56 8.26 -14.21 -9.14
CA VAL A 56 9.47 -14.80 -9.71
C VAL A 56 10.28 -15.52 -8.63
N GLY A 57 10.49 -14.87 -7.48
CA GLY A 57 11.14 -15.48 -6.33
C GLY A 57 10.37 -16.71 -5.82
N GLY A 58 9.05 -16.61 -5.73
CA GLY A 58 8.17 -17.71 -5.34
C GLY A 58 8.28 -18.92 -6.25
N ILE A 59 8.26 -18.73 -7.57
CA ILE A 59 8.44 -19.80 -8.56
C ILE A 59 9.81 -20.46 -8.40
N ALA A 60 10.88 -19.67 -8.23
CA ALA A 60 12.23 -20.20 -8.05
C ALA A 60 12.34 -21.06 -6.77
N PHE A 61 11.81 -20.57 -5.64
CA PHE A 61 11.78 -21.32 -4.39
C PHE A 61 10.89 -22.55 -4.45
N TRP A 62 9.76 -22.50 -5.18
CA TRP A 62 8.88 -23.66 -5.33
C TRP A 62 9.52 -24.75 -6.20
N ALA A 63 10.16 -24.36 -7.30
CA ALA A 63 10.77 -25.29 -8.24
C ALA A 63 12.07 -25.93 -7.71
N ALA A 64 12.93 -25.13 -7.07
CA ALA A 64 14.27 -25.58 -6.64
C ALA A 64 14.41 -25.78 -5.12
N GLY A 65 13.47 -25.28 -4.32
CA GLY A 65 13.54 -25.37 -2.86
C GLY A 65 13.25 -26.77 -2.33
N LYS A 66 13.72 -27.02 -1.11
CA LYS A 66 13.43 -28.23 -0.31
C LYS A 66 12.95 -27.82 1.07
N GLY A 67 12.21 -28.71 1.74
CA GLY A 67 11.66 -28.43 3.07
C GLY A 67 10.87 -27.13 3.08
N GLU A 68 11.20 -26.24 4.02
CA GLU A 68 10.56 -24.94 4.23
C GLU A 68 10.61 -24.05 2.99
N GLY A 69 11.74 -24.00 2.30
CA GLY A 69 11.93 -23.14 1.13
C GLY A 69 10.94 -23.46 0.00
N LYS A 70 10.59 -24.74 -0.20
CA LYS A 70 9.58 -25.15 -1.18
C LYS A 70 8.21 -24.56 -0.87
N TYR A 71 7.78 -24.68 0.38
CA TYR A 71 6.47 -24.21 0.84
C TYR A 71 6.41 -22.68 0.92
N PHE A 72 7.51 -22.03 1.31
CA PHE A 72 7.67 -20.58 1.20
C PHE A 72 7.45 -20.10 -0.24
N GLY A 73 8.13 -20.74 -1.20
CA GLY A 73 7.97 -20.42 -2.62
C GLY A 73 6.54 -20.61 -3.12
N GLN A 74 5.96 -21.78 -2.82
CA GLN A 74 4.56 -22.10 -3.17
C GLN A 74 3.59 -21.03 -2.65
N MET A 75 3.76 -20.61 -1.40
CA MET A 75 2.87 -19.62 -0.79
C MET A 75 3.09 -18.21 -1.35
N ASN A 76 4.33 -17.82 -1.69
CA ASN A 76 4.59 -16.56 -2.38
C ASN A 76 3.97 -16.50 -3.77
N VAL A 77 3.89 -17.62 -4.50
CA VAL A 77 3.17 -17.66 -5.78
C VAL A 77 1.69 -17.36 -5.57
N VAL A 78 1.06 -17.99 -4.58
CA VAL A 78 -0.36 -17.75 -4.24
C VAL A 78 -0.59 -16.29 -3.85
N TRP A 79 0.22 -15.75 -2.93
CA TRP A 79 0.14 -14.35 -2.52
C TRP A 79 0.34 -13.38 -3.67
N SER A 80 1.30 -13.66 -4.54
CA SER A 80 1.57 -12.79 -5.69
C SER A 80 0.44 -12.79 -6.71
N ALA A 81 -0.25 -13.92 -6.89
CA ALA A 81 -1.44 -13.98 -7.74
C ALA A 81 -2.57 -13.09 -7.18
N ILE A 82 -2.81 -13.14 -5.86
CA ILE A 82 -3.77 -12.28 -5.18
C ILE A 82 -3.37 -10.81 -5.35
N ASN A 83 -2.11 -10.47 -5.06
CA ASN A 83 -1.65 -9.08 -5.13
C ASN A 83 -1.71 -8.52 -6.55
N LEU A 84 -1.30 -9.29 -7.57
CA LEU A 84 -1.41 -8.88 -8.97
C LEU A 84 -2.86 -8.67 -9.43
N SER A 85 -3.80 -9.50 -8.93
CA SER A 85 -5.22 -9.35 -9.24
C SER A 85 -5.79 -8.01 -8.77
N ILE A 86 -5.22 -7.44 -7.69
CA ILE A 86 -5.58 -6.13 -7.14
C ILE A 86 -4.77 -5.02 -7.80
N ALA A 87 -3.46 -5.21 -7.96
CA ALA A 87 -2.53 -4.17 -8.40
C ALA A 87 -2.71 -3.80 -9.88
N ILE A 88 -2.96 -4.79 -10.76
CA ILE A 88 -3.07 -4.55 -12.21
C ILE A 88 -4.25 -3.61 -12.55
N PRO A 89 -5.49 -3.85 -12.08
CA PRO A 89 -6.58 -2.92 -12.31
C PRO A 89 -6.31 -1.51 -11.76
N GLY A 90 -5.67 -1.41 -10.59
CA GLY A 90 -5.28 -0.13 -9.99
C GLY A 90 -4.24 0.62 -10.83
N LEU A 91 -3.28 -0.10 -11.41
CA LEU A 91 -2.28 0.46 -12.32
C LEU A 91 -2.92 0.94 -13.63
N ILE A 92 -3.77 0.13 -14.25
CA ILE A 92 -4.52 0.52 -15.46
C ILE A 92 -5.39 1.76 -15.18
N GLY A 93 -6.09 1.78 -14.04
CA GLY A 93 -6.89 2.92 -13.61
C GLY A 93 -6.08 4.20 -13.42
N SER A 94 -4.81 4.09 -12.99
CA SER A 94 -3.92 5.23 -12.80
C SER A 94 -3.48 5.93 -14.09
N PHE A 95 -3.66 5.28 -15.25
CA PHE A 95 -3.38 5.87 -16.57
C PHE A 95 -4.60 6.55 -17.21
N LYS A 96 -5.79 6.42 -16.62
CA LYS A 96 -6.99 7.10 -17.14
C LYS A 96 -6.85 8.61 -16.97
N LYS A 97 -7.42 9.38 -17.91
CA LYS A 97 -7.46 10.85 -17.82
C LYS A 97 -8.21 11.28 -16.56
N ILE A 98 -7.74 12.36 -15.94
CA ILE A 98 -8.40 12.98 -14.79
C ILE A 98 -9.66 13.70 -15.28
N ASP A 99 -10.72 13.57 -14.50
CA ASP A 99 -11.93 14.35 -14.70
C ASP A 99 -11.71 15.77 -14.16
N ASN A 100 -11.76 16.77 -15.04
CA ASN A 100 -11.51 18.16 -14.71
C ASN A 100 -12.68 18.81 -13.94
N ASN A 101 -13.84 18.15 -13.87
CA ASN A 101 -15.08 18.70 -13.33
C ASN A 101 -15.49 18.08 -11.97
N VAL A 102 -14.54 17.54 -11.22
CA VAL A 102 -14.81 16.97 -9.90
C VAL A 102 -15.09 18.07 -8.88
N SER A 103 -16.27 18.03 -8.27
CA SER A 103 -16.66 18.94 -7.19
C SER A 103 -15.79 18.75 -5.94
N THR A 104 -15.61 19.82 -5.16
CA THR A 104 -14.80 19.78 -3.92
C THR A 104 -15.32 18.73 -2.93
N GLY A 105 -16.64 18.57 -2.79
CA GLY A 105 -17.22 17.55 -1.93
C GLY A 105 -16.88 16.12 -2.37
N ARG A 106 -16.89 15.85 -3.68
CA ARG A 106 -16.48 14.55 -4.23
C ARG A 106 -14.99 14.31 -4.04
N LEU A 107 -14.14 15.33 -4.26
CA LEU A 107 -12.70 15.28 -4.03
C LEU A 107 -12.38 14.93 -2.58
N ILE A 108 -13.00 15.62 -1.61
CA ILE A 108 -12.83 15.35 -0.17
C ILE A 108 -13.21 13.90 0.15
N LYS A 109 -14.35 13.43 -0.35
CA LYS A 109 -14.79 12.04 -0.15
C LYS A 109 -13.80 11.03 -0.72
N MET A 110 -13.29 11.26 -1.94
CA MET A 110 -12.29 10.41 -2.57
C MET A 110 -10.98 10.36 -1.77
N GLN A 111 -10.57 11.49 -1.19
CA GLN A 111 -9.37 11.57 -0.38
C GLN A 111 -9.50 10.78 0.92
N TYR A 112 -10.56 11.02 1.70
CA TYR A 112 -10.79 10.29 2.96
C TYR A 112 -11.03 8.80 2.72
N SER A 113 -11.73 8.44 1.64
CA SER A 113 -11.94 7.04 1.26
C SER A 113 -10.61 6.31 0.99
N SER A 114 -9.62 6.97 0.37
CA SER A 114 -8.28 6.39 0.20
C SER A 114 -7.55 6.23 1.53
N GLU A 115 -7.54 7.26 2.37
CA GLU A 115 -6.92 7.20 3.71
C GLU A 115 -7.52 6.06 4.56
N GLN A 116 -8.85 5.92 4.54
CA GLN A 116 -9.55 4.85 5.25
C GLN A 116 -9.25 3.46 4.69
N ALA A 117 -9.22 3.30 3.36
CA ALA A 117 -8.91 2.03 2.73
C ALA A 117 -7.53 1.51 3.15
N TYR A 118 -6.50 2.36 3.14
CA TYR A 118 -5.16 1.99 3.57
C TYR A 118 -5.07 1.68 5.07
N LEU A 119 -5.82 2.38 5.93
CA LEU A 119 -5.86 2.05 7.37
C LEU A 119 -6.55 0.71 7.65
N ILE A 120 -7.67 0.44 6.97
CA ILE A 120 -8.40 -0.82 7.11
C ILE A 120 -7.53 -1.99 6.63
N ASN A 121 -6.90 -1.85 5.47
CA ASN A 121 -5.99 -2.86 4.93
C ASN A 121 -4.77 -3.06 5.83
N GLY A 122 -4.18 -2.00 6.38
CA GLY A 122 -3.11 -2.13 7.37
C GLY A 122 -3.52 -2.94 8.62
N GLY A 123 -4.80 -2.86 9.02
CA GLY A 123 -5.35 -3.74 10.05
C GLY A 123 -5.39 -5.22 9.63
N LEU A 124 -5.78 -5.50 8.37
CA LEU A 124 -5.74 -6.85 7.80
C LEU A 124 -4.31 -7.38 7.69
N ASP A 125 -3.35 -6.53 7.34
CA ASP A 125 -1.94 -6.90 7.22
C ASP A 125 -1.32 -7.28 8.56
N PHE A 126 -1.75 -6.62 9.63
CA PHE A 126 -1.40 -7.03 10.97
C PHE A 126 -1.93 -8.45 11.31
N LEU A 127 -3.12 -8.81 10.82
CA LEU A 127 -3.63 -10.18 10.96
C LEU A 127 -2.81 -11.19 10.15
N TYR A 128 -2.29 -10.82 8.98
CA TYR A 128 -1.38 -11.68 8.22
C TYR A 128 -0.06 -11.91 8.96
N LEU A 129 0.51 -10.87 9.57
CA LEU A 129 1.69 -11.02 10.45
C LEU A 129 1.40 -11.97 11.62
N GLY A 130 0.26 -11.79 12.29
CA GLY A 130 -0.19 -12.68 13.37
C GLY A 130 -0.37 -14.12 12.90
N THR A 131 -0.95 -14.32 11.71
CA THR A 131 -1.11 -15.64 11.08
C THR A 131 0.26 -16.28 10.82
N GLY A 132 1.22 -15.53 10.29
CA GLY A 132 2.57 -16.03 10.04
C GLY A 132 3.29 -16.44 11.31
N ALA A 133 3.24 -15.59 12.35
CA ALA A 133 3.80 -15.87 13.66
C ALA A 133 3.15 -17.11 14.31
N PHE A 134 1.82 -17.23 14.20
CA PHE A 134 1.06 -18.37 14.71
C PHE A 134 1.48 -19.67 14.02
N LEU A 135 1.55 -19.69 12.68
CA LEU A 135 1.95 -20.88 11.91
C LEU A 135 3.34 -21.37 12.29
N ARG A 136 4.31 -20.45 12.42
CA ARG A 136 5.66 -20.78 12.91
C ARG A 136 5.63 -21.28 14.35
N GLY A 137 4.86 -20.64 15.23
CA GLY A 137 4.76 -21.00 16.64
C GLY A 137 4.19 -22.39 16.90
N ILE A 138 3.32 -22.90 16.01
CA ILE A 138 2.76 -24.25 16.11
C ILE A 138 3.56 -25.31 15.34
N ALA A 139 4.53 -24.93 14.50
CA ALA A 139 5.19 -25.83 13.57
C ALA A 139 5.84 -27.05 14.24
N ALA A 140 6.55 -26.83 15.35
CA ALA A 140 7.20 -27.88 16.13
C ALA A 140 6.23 -28.91 16.73
N LYS A 141 4.94 -28.56 16.88
CA LYS A 141 3.90 -29.49 17.35
C LYS A 141 3.46 -30.49 16.28
N TYR A 142 3.82 -30.25 15.01
CA TYR A 142 3.42 -31.08 13.88
C TYR A 142 4.62 -31.48 13.00
N PRO A 143 5.50 -32.41 13.45
CA PRO A 143 6.74 -32.74 12.75
C PRO A 143 6.57 -33.15 11.27
N LYS A 144 5.46 -33.83 10.93
CA LYS A 144 5.14 -34.21 9.53
C LYS A 144 4.80 -33.02 8.63
N GLN A 145 4.45 -31.87 9.21
CA GLN A 145 4.02 -30.65 8.51
C GLN A 145 4.90 -29.44 8.84
N GLU A 146 5.92 -29.61 9.69
CA GLU A 146 6.75 -28.54 10.24
C GLU A 146 7.31 -27.65 9.13
N ALA A 147 7.91 -28.28 8.11
CA ALA A 147 8.44 -27.57 6.95
C ALA A 147 7.37 -26.73 6.21
N ARG A 148 6.13 -27.21 6.13
CA ARG A 148 5.03 -26.49 5.50
C ARG A 148 4.57 -25.31 6.35
N LEU A 149 4.41 -25.53 7.65
CA LEU A 149 3.96 -24.50 8.59
C LEU A 149 4.97 -23.37 8.71
N ASN A 150 6.27 -23.70 8.79
CA ASN A 150 7.34 -22.69 8.78
C ASN A 150 7.41 -21.96 7.43
N GLY A 151 7.43 -22.67 6.30
CA GLY A 151 7.50 -22.03 4.98
C GLY A 151 6.30 -21.12 4.68
N TYR A 152 5.09 -21.55 5.02
CA TYR A 152 3.90 -20.70 4.88
C TYR A 152 3.93 -19.55 5.87
N GLY A 153 4.32 -19.80 7.12
CA GLY A 153 4.47 -18.76 8.14
C GLY A 153 5.43 -17.65 7.70
N ASP A 154 6.57 -18.01 7.11
CA ASP A 154 7.55 -17.07 6.55
C ASP A 154 6.97 -16.24 5.41
N SER A 155 6.18 -16.86 4.54
CA SER A 155 5.50 -16.15 3.46
C SER A 155 4.48 -15.15 4.01
N PHE A 156 3.67 -15.53 5.00
CA PHE A 156 2.75 -14.60 5.67
C PHE A 156 3.47 -13.44 6.37
N LEU A 157 4.59 -13.71 7.05
CA LEU A 157 5.37 -12.65 7.71
C LEU A 157 5.96 -11.66 6.70
N ILE A 158 6.54 -12.16 5.61
CA ILE A 158 7.16 -11.32 4.59
C ILE A 158 6.11 -10.53 3.80
N ASN A 159 5.05 -11.17 3.34
CA ASN A 159 3.99 -10.49 2.58
C ASN A 159 3.19 -9.54 3.48
N GLY A 160 2.80 -9.97 4.68
CA GLY A 160 2.09 -9.12 5.64
C GLY A 160 2.92 -7.92 6.08
N GLY A 161 4.22 -8.11 6.34
CA GLY A 161 5.12 -7.01 6.71
C GLY A 161 5.33 -6.00 5.58
N PHE A 162 5.45 -6.50 4.34
CA PHE A 162 5.51 -5.65 3.16
C PHE A 162 4.21 -4.83 2.98
N LEU A 163 3.05 -5.50 3.01
CA LEU A 163 1.75 -4.86 2.78
C LEU A 163 1.47 -3.81 3.85
N LEU A 164 1.76 -4.13 5.12
CA LEU A 164 1.62 -3.19 6.23
C LEU A 164 2.47 -1.93 6.02
N LEU A 165 3.73 -2.11 5.61
CA LEU A 165 4.63 -0.98 5.31
C LEU A 165 4.12 -0.16 4.13
N PHE A 166 3.67 -0.83 3.06
CA PHE A 166 3.09 -0.19 1.87
C PHE A 166 1.87 0.66 2.24
N ASP A 167 0.93 0.11 3.00
CA ASP A 167 -0.29 0.78 3.41
C ASP A 167 -0.02 1.98 4.32
N PHE A 168 0.95 1.87 5.24
CA PHE A 168 1.36 3.02 6.04
C PHE A 168 2.00 4.12 5.20
N ILE A 169 2.92 3.77 4.29
CA ILE A 169 3.51 4.76 3.38
C ILE A 169 2.41 5.46 2.57
N GLN A 170 1.48 4.71 2.00
CA GLN A 170 0.38 5.28 1.21
C GLN A 170 -0.55 6.14 2.06
N TYR A 171 -0.94 5.68 3.25
CA TYR A 171 -1.73 6.46 4.20
C TYR A 171 -1.06 7.78 4.55
N PHE A 172 0.23 7.77 4.92
CA PHE A 172 0.95 8.99 5.29
C PHE A 172 1.12 9.94 4.10
N ARG A 173 1.38 9.43 2.88
CA ARG A 173 1.45 10.26 1.67
C ARG A 173 0.12 10.95 1.37
N HIS A 174 -0.99 10.21 1.42
CA HIS A 174 -2.32 10.77 1.23
C HIS A 174 -2.66 11.78 2.34
N ARG A 175 -2.44 11.43 3.61
CA ARG A 175 -2.67 12.33 4.75
C ARG A 175 -1.82 13.60 4.66
N HIS A 176 -0.56 13.48 4.28
CA HIS A 176 0.33 14.62 4.06
C HIS A 176 -0.20 15.50 2.93
N GLN A 177 -0.56 14.91 1.78
CA GLN A 177 -1.16 15.65 0.66
C GLN A 177 -2.39 16.46 1.10
N ARG A 178 -3.29 15.85 1.88
CA ARG A 178 -4.48 16.53 2.43
C ARG A 178 -4.11 17.69 3.36
N LYS A 179 -3.17 17.48 4.29
CA LYS A 179 -2.70 18.54 5.22
C LYS A 179 -2.00 19.70 4.50
N SER A 180 -1.42 19.45 3.33
CA SER A 180 -0.80 20.51 2.51
C SER A 180 -1.82 21.27 1.65
N ALA A 181 -3.12 20.97 1.74
CA ALA A 181 -4.20 21.55 0.94
C ALA A 181 -5.28 22.21 1.81
N ASP A 182 -4.89 22.96 2.83
CA ASP A 182 -5.84 23.53 3.81
C ASP A 182 -6.95 24.37 3.18
N ASN A 183 -6.67 25.07 2.08
CA ASN A 183 -7.64 25.83 1.29
C ASN A 183 -8.72 24.97 0.59
N ILE A 184 -8.55 23.66 0.50
CA ILE A 184 -9.55 22.76 -0.09
C ILE A 184 -10.38 22.08 1.03
N PHE A 185 -9.74 21.78 2.16
CA PHE A 185 -10.33 20.98 3.24
C PHE A 185 -10.88 21.82 4.40
N PHE A 186 -10.37 23.02 4.62
CA PHE A 186 -10.74 23.91 5.73
C PHE A 186 -11.30 25.27 5.29
N ASP A 187 -11.34 25.60 4.00
CA ASP A 187 -11.78 26.92 3.52
C ASP A 187 -13.28 27.22 3.78
N ARG A 188 -14.08 26.20 4.15
CA ARG A 188 -15.47 26.38 4.62
C ARG A 188 -15.58 26.63 6.12
N ILE A 189 -14.48 26.61 6.87
CA ILE A 189 -14.44 26.80 8.31
C ILE A 189 -13.65 28.08 8.58
N SER A 190 -14.34 29.14 9.01
CA SER A 190 -13.69 30.37 9.46
C SER A 190 -13.66 30.39 10.98
N MET A 191 -12.50 30.66 11.57
CA MET A 191 -12.41 31.07 12.96
C MET A 191 -12.58 32.59 13.03
N SER A 192 -13.51 33.05 13.85
CA SER A 192 -13.64 34.46 14.24
C SER A 192 -13.38 34.59 15.74
N ASP A 193 -13.16 35.82 16.22
CA ASP A 193 -12.94 36.10 17.64
C ASP A 193 -14.06 35.60 18.57
N ASN A 194 -15.25 35.31 18.01
CA ASN A 194 -16.44 34.83 18.73
C ASN A 194 -16.75 33.34 18.52
N GLY A 195 -15.90 32.57 17.81
CA GLY A 195 -16.06 31.11 17.65
C GLY A 195 -15.80 30.57 16.25
N ILE A 196 -16.20 29.30 16.04
CA ILE A 196 -16.07 28.56 14.77
C ILE A 196 -17.35 28.73 13.94
N GLY A 197 -17.24 29.21 12.71
CA GLY A 197 -18.35 29.43 11.79
C GLY A 197 -18.18 28.74 10.43
N ILE A 198 -19.29 28.51 9.72
CA ILE A 198 -19.28 28.02 8.34
C ILE A 198 -19.20 29.21 7.39
N LYS A 199 -18.16 29.25 6.54
CA LYS A 199 -18.03 30.24 5.47
C LYS A 199 -18.89 29.83 4.27
N TYR A 200 -19.92 30.61 3.98
CA TYR A 200 -20.77 30.45 2.79
C TYR A 200 -20.51 31.61 1.84
N THR A 201 -20.01 31.31 0.64
CA THR A 201 -19.76 32.31 -0.41
C THR A 201 -20.94 32.29 -1.38
N PHE A 202 -21.64 33.42 -1.52
CA PHE A 202 -22.62 33.62 -2.58
C PHE A 202 -21.87 34.00 -3.87
N ASN A 203 -22.12 33.26 -4.95
CA ASN A 203 -21.69 33.59 -6.31
C ASN A 203 -22.87 34.13 -7.10
#